data_AF-A0A812KGA4-F1
#
_entry.id   AF-A0A812KGA4-F1
#
_cell.length_a   1.000
_cell.length_b   1.000
_cell.length_c   1.000
_cell.angle_alpha   90.00
_cell.angle_beta   90.00
_cell.angle_gamma   90.00
#
_symmetry.space_group_name_H-M   'P 1'
#
loop_
_entity.id
_entity.type
_entity.pdbx_description
1 polymer ?
#
loop_
_entity_poly.entity_id
_entity_poly.type
_entity_poly.pdbx_seq_one_letter_code
_entity_poly.pdbx_strand_id
1 'polypeptide(L)'
;FSTPWTTGAQRARGLRVALPTAPKVAQPWGPVETTWHEYASADSNQVGDGLLLAEQRQRLRELLEQEVDKLDGHSERVFLGGLSQGCTAALDIYLQEACHLRLGGFVGSVGFLPSDELGFPGANEAVEALLADKDQAARPVVLQSAE
;
A
#
# COMPACT_ATOMS: atom_id res chain seq x y z
N PHE A 1 12.06 23.76 22.32
CA PHE A 1 12.20 23.06 21.03
C PHE A 1 10.81 22.82 20.47
N SER A 2 10.38 23.63 19.50
CA SER A 2 9.17 23.36 18.72
C SER A 2 9.60 22.56 17.50
N THR A 3 9.12 21.34 17.36
CA THR A 3 9.35 20.55 16.14
C THR A 3 8.67 21.26 14.96
N PRO A 4 9.30 21.37 13.77
CA PRO A 4 8.75 22.10 12.62
C PRO A 4 7.51 21.45 11.99
N TRP A 5 7.08 20.28 12.48
CA TRP A 5 5.92 19.55 11.99
C TRP A 5 4.65 20.11 12.63
N THR A 6 3.93 20.93 11.89
CA THR A 6 2.53 21.26 12.20
C THR A 6 1.70 19.98 12.06
N THR A 7 0.77 19.72 12.96
CA THR A 7 -0.12 18.55 12.84
C THR A 7 -0.95 18.70 11.56
N GLY A 8 -0.93 17.68 10.68
CA GLY A 8 -1.55 17.75 9.34
C GLY A 8 -3.03 18.15 9.34
N ALA A 9 -3.74 17.88 10.43
CA ALA A 9 -5.14 18.28 10.66
C ALA A 9 -5.37 19.80 10.56
N GLN A 10 -4.34 20.63 10.83
CA GLN A 10 -4.43 22.08 10.69
C GLN A 10 -4.33 22.56 9.24
N ARG A 11 -3.70 21.78 8.35
CA ARG A 11 -3.54 22.11 6.91
C ARG A 11 -4.66 21.54 6.04
N ALA A 12 -5.23 20.40 6.42
CA ALA A 12 -6.31 19.75 5.67
C ALA A 12 -7.47 19.37 6.61
N ARG A 13 -8.43 20.29 6.77
CA ARG A 13 -9.64 20.02 7.56
C ARG A 13 -10.41 18.85 6.94
N GLY A 14 -10.84 17.91 7.78
CA GLY A 14 -11.53 16.71 7.35
C GLY A 14 -10.62 15.55 6.91
N LEU A 15 -9.29 15.77 6.85
CA LEU A 15 -8.35 14.67 6.62
C LEU A 15 -8.23 13.81 7.88
N ARG A 16 -8.44 12.50 7.71
CA ARG A 16 -8.11 11.47 8.69
C ARG A 16 -6.99 10.60 8.14
N VAL A 17 -6.09 10.17 9.02
CA VAL A 17 -4.99 9.26 8.67
C VAL A 17 -5.14 8.00 9.50
N ALA A 18 -5.27 6.85 8.83
CA ALA A 18 -5.19 5.54 9.45
C ALA A 18 -3.77 4.98 9.27
N LEU A 19 -3.14 4.56 10.37
CA LEU A 19 -1.76 4.03 10.37
C LEU A 19 -1.78 2.59 10.91
N PRO A 20 -2.13 1.59 10.08
CA PRO A 20 -2.12 0.21 10.50
C PRO A 20 -0.70 -0.28 10.81
N THR A 21 -0.57 -1.18 11.77
CA THR A 21 0.71 -1.80 12.14
C THR A 21 0.82 -3.19 11.52
N ALA A 22 1.93 -3.44 10.83
CA ALA A 22 2.29 -4.76 10.32
C ALA A 22 2.37 -5.80 11.47
N PRO A 23 1.97 -7.06 11.24
CA PRO A 23 2.10 -8.10 12.24
C PRO A 23 3.58 -8.40 12.51
N LYS A 24 3.85 -8.96 13.70
CA LYS A 24 5.17 -9.50 14.02
C LYS A 24 5.30 -10.91 13.45
N VAL A 25 6.28 -11.11 12.59
CA VAL A 25 6.53 -12.41 11.93
C VAL A 25 7.99 -12.81 12.17
N ALA A 26 8.21 -14.09 12.45
CA ALA A 26 9.56 -14.64 12.53
C ALA A 26 10.15 -14.72 11.11
N GLN A 27 11.23 -13.99 10.85
CA GLN A 27 11.92 -14.07 9.56
C GLN A 27 12.84 -15.31 9.55
N PRO A 28 12.91 -16.08 8.44
CA PRO A 28 13.77 -17.25 8.34
C PRO A 28 15.28 -16.97 8.55
N TRP A 29 15.71 -15.73 8.29
CA TRP A 29 17.12 -15.30 8.38
C TRP A 29 17.38 -14.30 9.53
N GLY A 30 16.43 -14.10 10.45
CA GLY A 30 16.56 -12.99 11.38
C GLY A 30 15.64 -13.04 12.61
N PRO A 31 15.58 -11.94 13.36
CA PRO A 31 14.68 -11.81 14.50
C PRO A 31 13.21 -11.73 14.07
N VAL A 32 12.31 -11.81 15.06
CA VAL A 32 10.89 -11.51 14.85
C VAL A 32 10.73 -10.00 14.67
N GLU A 33 10.23 -9.58 13.51
CA GLU A 33 10.08 -8.17 13.13
C GLU A 33 8.65 -7.86 12.65
N THR A 34 8.28 -6.59 12.68
CA THR A 34 7.02 -6.13 12.08
C THR A 34 7.20 -6.02 10.56
N THR A 35 6.51 -6.86 9.80
CA THR A 35 6.68 -6.94 8.34
C THR A 35 5.35 -7.10 7.60
N TRP A 36 5.22 -6.48 6.44
CA TRP A 36 4.03 -6.57 5.58
C TRP A 36 4.05 -7.80 4.66
N HIS A 37 5.23 -8.33 4.38
CA HIS A 37 5.42 -9.59 3.68
C HIS A 37 6.82 -10.10 4.00
N GLU A 38 7.02 -11.41 3.91
CA GLU A 38 8.34 -11.99 4.07
C GLU A 38 9.15 -11.79 2.78
N TYR A 39 10.43 -11.43 2.89
CA TYR A 39 11.33 -11.41 1.73
C TYR A 39 11.86 -12.82 1.41
N ALA A 40 12.47 -13.09 0.27
CA ALA A 40 13.07 -14.41 0.02
C ALA A 40 14.43 -14.56 0.73
N SER A 41 15.12 -13.43 0.91
CA SER A 41 16.41 -13.30 1.59
C SER A 41 16.62 -11.85 2.03
N ALA A 42 17.65 -11.59 2.85
CA ALA A 42 17.97 -10.26 3.37
C ALA A 42 18.33 -9.22 2.28
N ASP A 43 18.69 -9.68 1.09
CA ASP A 43 19.16 -8.91 -0.06
C ASP A 43 18.23 -9.01 -1.29
N SER A 44 17.03 -9.56 -1.11
CA SER A 44 16.04 -9.76 -2.17
C SER A 44 14.72 -9.06 -1.88
N ASN A 45 14.14 -8.42 -2.90
CA ASN A 45 12.78 -7.89 -2.87
C ASN A 45 11.71 -8.93 -3.21
N GLN A 46 12.10 -10.17 -3.53
CA GLN A 46 11.15 -11.25 -3.79
C GLN A 46 10.40 -11.62 -2.52
N VAL A 47 9.13 -11.99 -2.66
CA VAL A 47 8.31 -12.51 -1.57
C VAL A 47 8.76 -13.93 -1.21
N GLY A 48 9.03 -14.16 0.08
CA GLY A 48 9.42 -15.48 0.62
C GLY A 48 8.23 -16.34 1.04
N ASP A 49 7.13 -15.72 1.48
CA ASP A 49 5.92 -16.42 1.92
C ASP A 49 4.66 -15.83 1.26
N GLY A 50 4.14 -16.56 0.27
CA GLY A 50 2.93 -16.18 -0.45
C GLY A 50 1.64 -16.31 0.38
N LEU A 51 1.62 -17.16 1.41
CA LEU A 51 0.46 -17.28 2.31
C LEU A 51 0.38 -16.05 3.21
N LEU A 52 1.50 -15.65 3.82
CA LEU A 52 1.57 -14.42 4.60
C LEU A 52 1.18 -13.20 3.77
N LEU A 53 1.66 -13.11 2.52
CA LEU A 53 1.27 -12.04 1.60
C LEU A 53 -0.25 -12.03 1.37
N ALA A 54 -0.86 -13.19 1.10
CA ALA A 54 -2.30 -13.29 0.89
C ALA A 54 -3.10 -12.87 2.14
N GLU A 55 -2.66 -13.26 3.33
CA GLU A 55 -3.26 -12.83 4.60
C GLU A 55 -3.14 -11.31 4.80
N GLN A 56 -1.97 -10.72 4.52
CA GLN A 56 -1.80 -9.27 4.63
C GLN A 56 -2.61 -8.52 3.59
N ARG A 57 -2.76 -9.07 2.38
CA ARG A 57 -3.62 -8.49 1.35
C ARG A 57 -5.06 -8.42 1.83
N GLN A 58 -5.58 -9.53 2.35
CA GLN A 58 -6.95 -9.60 2.87
C GLN A 58 -7.16 -8.61 4.01
N ARG A 59 -6.23 -8.52 4.96
CA ARG A 59 -6.30 -7.57 6.08
C ARG A 59 -6.31 -6.12 5.64
N LEU A 60 -5.47 -5.77 4.66
CA LEU A 60 -5.41 -4.40 4.13
C LEU A 60 -6.67 -4.05 3.31
N ARG A 61 -7.23 -5.01 2.57
CA ARG A 61 -8.52 -4.85 1.87
C ARG A 61 -9.65 -4.61 2.84
N GLU A 62 -9.77 -5.41 3.90
CA GLU A 62 -10.79 -5.20 4.94
C GLU A 62 -10.68 -3.83 5.60
N LEU A 63 -9.44 -3.38 5.87
CA LEU A 63 -9.22 -2.03 6.38
C LEU A 63 -9.67 -0.98 5.36
N LEU A 64 -9.30 -1.14 4.09
CA LEU A 64 -9.71 -0.22 3.02
C LEU A 64 -11.23 -0.11 2.92
N GLU A 65 -11.94 -1.23 2.90
CA GLU A 65 -13.41 -1.29 2.89
C GLU A 65 -14.02 -0.55 4.09
N GLN A 66 -13.52 -0.81 5.31
CA GLN A 66 -13.97 -0.10 6.51
C GLN A 66 -13.73 1.42 6.43
N GLU A 67 -12.65 1.85 5.78
CA GLU A 67 -12.33 3.27 5.62
C GLU A 67 -13.21 3.94 4.57
N VAL A 68 -13.59 3.21 3.51
CA VAL A 68 -14.58 3.63 2.51
C VAL A 68 -15.98 3.73 3.14
N ASP A 69 -16.37 2.75 3.97
CA ASP A 69 -17.66 2.74 4.66
C ASP A 69 -17.82 3.95 5.60
N LYS A 70 -16.75 4.33 6.31
CA LYS A 70 -16.74 5.54 7.17
C LYS A 70 -16.88 6.85 6.38
N LEU A 71 -16.75 6.78 5.06
CA LEU A 71 -16.93 7.90 4.14
C LEU A 71 -18.24 7.73 3.33
N ASP A 72 -19.20 6.95 3.82
CA ASP A 72 -20.49 6.70 3.17
C ASP A 72 -20.34 6.18 1.73
N GLY A 73 -19.30 5.38 1.48
CA GLY A 73 -19.00 4.83 0.15
C GLY A 73 -18.22 5.78 -0.78
N HIS A 74 -17.83 6.98 -0.32
CA HIS A 74 -17.02 7.93 -1.09
C HIS A 74 -15.54 7.51 -1.17
N SER A 75 -15.29 6.39 -1.85
CA SER A 75 -13.97 5.78 -2.08
C SER A 75 -12.99 6.69 -2.84
N GLU A 76 -13.48 7.63 -3.64
CA GLU A 76 -12.67 8.63 -4.34
C GLU A 76 -11.96 9.61 -3.38
N ARG A 77 -12.32 9.57 -2.09
CA ARG A 77 -11.69 10.34 -1.01
C ARG A 77 -10.66 9.52 -0.22
N VAL A 78 -10.51 8.24 -0.53
CA VAL A 78 -9.51 7.36 0.10
C VAL A 78 -8.23 7.35 -0.73
N PHE A 79 -7.13 7.60 -0.05
CA PHE A 79 -5.79 7.56 -0.61
C PHE A 79 -4.97 6.51 0.14
N LEU A 80 -4.19 5.72 -0.60
CA LEU A 80 -3.27 4.75 -0.01
C LEU A 80 -1.84 5.28 -0.08
N GLY A 81 -0.99 4.78 0.80
CA GLY A 81 0.39 5.22 0.85
C GLY A 81 1.20 4.49 1.90
N GLY A 82 2.52 4.68 1.82
CA GLY A 82 3.43 4.05 2.75
C GLY A 82 4.88 4.45 2.53
N LEU A 83 5.74 3.88 3.38
CA LEU A 83 7.18 4.05 3.34
C LEU A 83 7.86 2.68 3.25
N SER A 84 8.89 2.56 2.41
CA SER A 84 9.71 1.35 2.28
C SER A 84 8.84 0.12 1.96
N GLN A 85 8.95 -0.97 2.71
CA GLN A 85 8.10 -2.15 2.52
C GLN A 85 6.60 -1.84 2.60
N GLY A 86 6.20 -0.91 3.49
CA GLY A 86 4.82 -0.46 3.58
C GLY A 86 4.36 0.33 2.35
N CYS A 87 5.28 0.96 1.63
CA CYS A 87 4.98 1.59 0.34
C CYS A 87 4.61 0.53 -0.69
N THR A 88 5.45 -0.49 -0.86
CA THR A 88 5.16 -1.61 -1.79
C THR A 88 3.88 -2.33 -1.42
N ALA A 89 3.65 -2.64 -0.14
CA ALA A 89 2.43 -3.31 0.31
C ALA A 89 1.17 -2.47 0.06
N ALA A 90 1.22 -1.17 0.31
CA ALA A 90 0.10 -0.27 0.00
C ALA A 90 -0.10 -0.10 -1.52
N LEU A 91 0.98 -0.10 -2.30
CA LEU A 91 0.92 0.01 -3.76
C LEU A 91 0.30 -1.25 -4.38
N ASP A 92 0.65 -2.44 -3.88
CA ASP A 92 0.07 -3.72 -4.28
C ASP A 92 -1.46 -3.73 -4.11
N ILE A 93 -1.95 -3.25 -2.96
CA ILE A 93 -3.40 -3.10 -2.73
C ILE A 93 -4.01 -2.03 -3.61
N TYR A 94 -3.35 -0.88 -3.75
CA TYR A 94 -3.86 0.19 -4.60
C TYR A 94 -4.03 -0.30 -6.04
N LEU A 95 -3.04 -0.98 -6.61
CA LEU A 95 -3.12 -1.49 -7.98
C LEU A 95 -4.29 -2.46 -8.16
N GLN A 96 -4.49 -3.39 -7.21
CA GLN A 96 -5.57 -4.38 -7.28
C GLN A 96 -6.96 -3.76 -7.12
N GLU A 97 -7.11 -2.75 -6.26
CA GLU A 97 -8.43 -2.27 -5.84
C GLU A 97 -8.83 -0.93 -6.50
N ALA A 98 -7.88 -0.15 -7.02
CA ALA A 98 -8.12 1.22 -7.49
C ALA A 98 -9.19 1.33 -8.57
N CYS A 99 -9.16 0.45 -9.57
CA CYS A 99 -10.13 0.50 -10.67
C CYS A 99 -11.53 0.08 -10.21
N HIS A 100 -11.60 -0.97 -9.38
CA HIS A 100 -12.86 -1.48 -8.85
C HIS A 100 -13.53 -0.47 -7.91
N LEU A 101 -12.77 0.09 -6.97
CA LEU A 101 -13.29 0.99 -5.95
C LEU A 101 -13.27 2.45 -6.39
N ARG A 102 -12.60 2.83 -7.48
CA ARG A 102 -12.44 4.23 -7.92
C ARG A 102 -11.72 5.10 -6.88
N LEU A 103 -10.59 4.61 -6.37
CA LEU A 103 -9.82 5.24 -5.28
C LEU A 103 -9.28 6.62 -5.66
N GLY A 104 -9.06 7.47 -4.66
CA GLY A 104 -8.62 8.85 -4.85
C GLY A 104 -7.21 9.01 -5.37
N GLY A 105 -6.29 8.12 -4.98
CA GLY A 105 -4.90 8.13 -5.43
C GLY A 105 -3.94 7.39 -4.51
N PHE A 106 -2.65 7.51 -4.82
CA PHE A 106 -1.56 6.86 -4.10
C PHE A 106 -0.40 7.82 -3.82
N VAL A 107 0.16 7.77 -2.60
CA VAL A 107 1.36 8.53 -2.23
C VAL A 107 2.33 7.65 -1.44
N GLY A 108 3.48 7.35 -2.02
CA GLY A 108 4.48 6.46 -1.43
C GLY A 108 5.91 6.98 -1.54
N SER A 109 6.77 6.55 -0.62
CA SER A 109 8.20 6.88 -0.62
C SER A 109 9.07 5.66 -0.34
N VAL A 110 10.20 5.58 -1.05
CA VAL A 110 11.23 4.53 -1.04
C VAL A 110 10.71 3.10 -1.20
N GLY A 111 9.67 2.91 -2.01
CA GLY A 111 9.13 1.58 -2.38
C GLY A 111 9.58 1.13 -3.78
N PHE A 112 9.08 -0.05 -4.19
CA PHE A 112 9.24 -0.58 -5.55
C PHE A 112 7.89 -0.99 -6.13
N LEU A 113 7.82 -1.11 -7.46
CA LEU A 113 6.61 -1.58 -8.14
C LEU A 113 6.44 -3.10 -7.93
N PRO A 114 5.34 -3.58 -7.32
CA PRO A 114 5.04 -5.00 -7.22
C PRO A 114 4.92 -5.64 -8.60
N SER A 115 5.36 -6.90 -8.74
CA SER A 115 5.22 -7.67 -9.98
C SER A 115 5.09 -9.15 -9.68
N ASP A 116 4.60 -9.93 -10.64
CA ASP A 116 4.47 -11.39 -10.49
C ASP A 116 5.86 -12.05 -10.29
N GLU A 117 6.90 -11.51 -10.94
CA GLU A 117 8.28 -11.98 -10.83
C GLU A 117 8.89 -11.74 -9.44
N LEU A 118 8.39 -10.72 -8.73
CA LEU A 118 8.73 -10.46 -7.33
C LEU A 118 7.87 -11.27 -6.36
N GLY A 119 6.96 -12.11 -6.85
CA GLY A 119 6.09 -12.94 -6.02
C GLY A 119 4.87 -12.19 -5.49
N PHE A 120 4.37 -11.19 -6.22
CA PHE A 120 3.08 -10.53 -5.98
C PHE A 120 2.06 -10.96 -7.04
N PRO A 121 1.36 -12.10 -6.88
CA PRO A 121 0.50 -12.63 -7.93
C PRO A 121 -0.62 -11.65 -8.32
N GLY A 122 -0.82 -11.47 -9.62
CA GLY A 122 -1.82 -10.59 -10.21
C GLY A 122 -1.40 -9.12 -10.30
N ALA A 123 -0.17 -8.77 -9.87
CA ALA A 123 0.28 -7.37 -9.87
C ALA A 123 0.44 -6.82 -11.30
N ASN A 124 0.96 -7.63 -12.22
CA ASN A 124 1.17 -7.21 -13.61
C ASN A 124 -0.17 -6.91 -14.30
N GLU A 125 -1.15 -7.81 -14.16
CA GLU A 125 -2.51 -7.60 -14.67
C GLU A 125 -3.18 -6.37 -14.05
N ALA A 126 -3.01 -6.15 -12.74
CA ALA A 126 -3.55 -4.98 -12.05
C ALA A 126 -2.97 -3.66 -12.58
N VAL A 127 -1.67 -3.62 -12.89
CA VAL A 127 -1.02 -2.48 -13.54
C VAL A 127 -1.62 -2.24 -14.92
N GLU A 128 -1.75 -3.29 -15.74
CA GLU A 128 -2.35 -3.17 -17.09
C GLU A 128 -3.79 -2.67 -17.03
N ALA A 129 -4.60 -3.20 -16.11
CA ALA A 129 -5.97 -2.77 -15.90
C ALA A 129 -6.05 -1.28 -15.50
N LEU A 130 -5.17 -0.83 -14.60
CA LEU A 130 -5.08 0.57 -14.20
C LEU A 130 -4.69 1.48 -15.36
N LEU A 131 -3.72 1.07 -16.18
CA LEU A 131 -3.30 1.85 -17.35
C LEU A 131 -4.38 1.90 -18.45
N ALA A 132 -5.20 0.85 -18.55
CA ALA A 132 -6.33 0.81 -19.49
C ALA A 132 -7.51 1.69 -19.05
N ASP A 133 -7.74 1.83 -17.74
CA ASP A 133 -8.75 2.74 -17.18
C ASP A 133 -8.25 4.18 -17.14
N LYS A 134 -8.55 4.94 -18.20
CA LYS A 134 -8.12 6.34 -18.34
C LYS A 134 -8.52 7.25 -17.19
N ASP A 135 -9.68 6.99 -16.56
CA ASP A 135 -10.15 7.83 -15.46
C ASP A 135 -9.35 7.54 -14.18
N GLN A 136 -9.09 6.26 -13.91
CA GLN A 136 -8.30 5.86 -12.74
C GLN A 136 -6.81 6.20 -12.93
N ALA A 137 -6.26 6.02 -14.13
CA ALA A 137 -4.89 6.39 -14.47
C ALA A 137 -4.63 7.91 -14.33
N ALA A 138 -5.67 8.74 -14.44
CA ALA A 138 -5.56 10.18 -14.24
C ALA A 138 -5.52 10.60 -12.76
N ARG A 139 -5.78 9.67 -11.82
CA ARG A 139 -5.68 9.94 -10.37
C ARG A 139 -4.22 10.14 -9.96
N PRO A 140 -3.95 10.99 -8.95
CA PRO A 140 -2.58 11.25 -8.50
C PRO A 140 -1.96 9.96 -7.95
N VAL A 141 -0.89 9.50 -8.61
CA VAL A 141 -0.02 8.43 -8.13
C VAL A 141 1.38 9.02 -8.04
N VAL A 142 1.87 9.20 -6.82
CA VAL A 142 3.22 9.70 -6.55
C VAL A 142 4.00 8.62 -5.84
N LEU A 143 5.03 8.10 -6.50
CA LEU A 143 5.97 7.15 -5.93
C LEU A 143 7.37 7.76 -6.04
N GLN A 144 7.98 8.05 -4.89
CA GLN A 144 9.42 8.26 -4.84
C GLN A 144 10.08 6.89 -4.67
N SER A 145 10.78 6.38 -5.68
CA SER A 145 11.58 5.16 -5.55
C SER A 145 12.92 5.47 -4.86
N ALA A 146 13.47 4.51 -4.11
CA ALA A 146 14.89 4.55 -3.77
C ALA A 146 15.68 4.20 -5.05
N GLU A 147 16.72 4.99 -5.35
CA GLU A 147 17.69 4.67 -6.42
C GLU A 147 18.55 3.45 -6.04
#